data_AF-A0A931GQE5-F1
#
_entry.id   AF-A0A931GQE5-F1
#
_cell.length_a   1.000
_cell.length_b   1.000
_cell.length_c   1.000
_cell.angle_alpha   90.00
_cell.angle_beta   90.00
_cell.angle_gamma   90.00
#
_symmetry.space_group_name_H-M   'P 1'
#
loop_
_entity.id
_entity.type
_entity.pdbx_description
1 polymer ?
#
loop_
_entity_poly.entity_id
_entity_poly.type
_entity_poly.pdbx_seq_one_letter_code
_entity_poly.pdbx_strand_id
1 'polypeptide(L)' 'MKIIAFVITLGLFVFGIILMGYAFEPNMPHGILFFSGIAVITISLTIPFHVLKRIEG' A
#
# COMPACT_ATOMS: atom_id res chain seq x y z
N MET A 1 -15.57 -12.42 0.42
CA MET A 1 -14.40 -12.26 1.32
C MET A 1 -13.12 -11.88 0.57
N LYS A 2 -12.81 -12.49 -0.59
CA LYS A 2 -11.63 -12.12 -1.40
C LYS A 2 -11.69 -10.73 -2.05
N ILE A 3 -12.86 -10.29 -2.53
CA ILE A 3 -13.00 -8.97 -3.16
C ILE A 3 -12.72 -7.81 -2.20
N ILE A 4 -13.14 -7.95 -0.93
CA ILE A 4 -12.89 -6.94 0.11
C ILE A 4 -11.39 -6.86 0.39
N ALA A 5 -10.70 -8.00 0.54
CA ALA A 5 -9.25 -8.04 0.70
C ALA A 5 -8.50 -7.44 -0.49
N PHE A 6 -8.99 -7.67 -1.72
CA PHE A 6 -8.47 -7.05 -2.93
C PHE A 6 -8.65 -5.53 -2.92
N VAL A 7 -9.84 -5.03 -2.61
CA VAL A 7 -10.12 -3.59 -2.55
C VAL A 7 -9.29 -2.91 -1.47
N ILE A 8 -9.13 -3.52 -0.30
CA ILE A 8 -8.27 -3.00 0.77
C ILE A 8 -6.81 -2.96 0.31
N THR A 9 -6.33 -4.02 -0.34
CA THR A 9 -4.97 -4.08 -0.88
C THR A 9 -4.74 -2.97 -1.91
N LEU A 10 -5.65 -2.82 -2.86
CA LEU A 10 -5.58 -1.80 -3.89
C LEU A 10 -5.60 -0.39 -3.27
N GLY A 11 -6.48 -0.16 -2.29
CA GLY A 11 -6.56 1.10 -1.57
C GLY A 11 -5.27 1.46 -0.83
N LEU A 12 -4.68 0.50 -0.11
CA LEU A 12 -3.39 0.69 0.55
C LEU A 12 -2.26 0.95 -0.45
N PHE A 13 -2.24 0.23 -1.56
CA PHE A 13 -1.23 0.44 -2.60
C PHE A 13 -1.28 1.86 -3.18
N VAL A 14 -2.47 2.31 -3.58
CA VAL A 14 -2.68 3.66 -4.10
C VAL A 14 -2.37 4.72 -3.04
N PHE A 15 -2.80 4.51 -1.80
CA PHE A 15 -2.50 5.41 -0.69
C PHE A 15 -0.98 5.56 -0.44
N GLY A 16 -0.23 4.46 -0.50
CA GLY A 16 1.23 4.50 -0.37
C GLY A 16 1.91 5.29 -1.48
N ILE A 17 1.42 5.18 -2.74
CA ILE A 17 1.90 6.01 -3.85
C ILE A 17 1.62 7.49 -3.61
N ILE A 18 0.42 7.83 -3.14
CA ILE A 18 0.03 9.21 -2.83
C ILE A 18 0.94 9.79 -1.73
N LEU A 19 1.20 9.04 -0.65
CA LEU A 19 2.13 9.45 0.41
C LEU A 19 3.54 9.73 -0.12
N MET A 20 4.07 8.86 -0.99
CA MET A 20 5.36 9.09 -1.63
C MET A 20 5.34 10.31 -2.55
N GLY A 21 4.23 10.59 -3.24
CA GLY A 21 4.07 11.79 -4.06
C GLY A 21 4.15 13.07 -3.22
N TYR A 22 3.46 13.11 -2.08
CA TYR A 22 3.52 14.24 -1.13
C TYR A 22 4.91 14.44 -0.53
N ALA A 23 5.79 13.44 -0.56
CA ALA A 23 7.16 13.59 -0.10
C ALA A 23 7.97 14.59 -0.93
N PHE A 24 7.50 15.00 -2.12
CA PHE A 24 8.17 15.99 -2.96
C PHE A 24 7.51 17.38 -2.92
N GLU A 25 6.45 17.56 -2.13
CA GLU A 25 5.83 18.88 -1.96
C GLU A 25 6.66 19.77 -1.01
N PRO A 26 6.75 21.09 -1.28
CA PRO A 26 7.40 22.03 -0.36
C PRO A 26 6.72 22.05 1.01
N ASN A 27 7.52 22.20 2.07
CA ASN A 27 7.08 22.27 3.48
C ASN A 27 6.49 20.97 4.05
N MET A 28 6.66 19.85 3.37
CA MET A 28 6.22 18.54 3.87
C MET A 28 7.38 17.77 4.54
N PRO A 29 7.08 16.87 5.49
CA PRO A 29 8.10 16.03 6.12
C PRO A 29 8.58 14.93 5.16
N HIS A 30 9.47 15.29 4.24
CA HIS A 30 9.93 14.49 3.09
C HIS A 30 10.27 13.04 3.45
N GLY A 31 11.21 12.84 4.38
CA GLY A 31 11.67 11.49 4.75
C GLY A 31 10.55 10.63 5.33
N ILE A 32 9.71 11.19 6.20
CA ILE A 32 8.60 10.45 6.84
C ILE A 32 7.58 10.01 5.78
N LEU A 33 7.20 10.91 4.87
CA LEU A 33 6.23 10.60 3.81
C LEU A 33 6.76 9.56 2.82
N PHE A 34 8.03 9.67 2.43
CA PHE A 34 8.65 8.74 1.51
C PHE A 34 8.73 7.33 2.11
N PHE A 35 9.29 7.19 3.32
CA PHE A 35 9.44 5.89 3.97
C PHE A 35 8.11 5.30 4.45
N SER A 36 7.16 6.12 4.88
CA SER A 36 5.81 5.64 5.23
C SER A 36 5.06 5.11 4.01
N GLY A 37 5.17 5.76 2.86
CA GLY A 37 4.59 5.26 1.62
C GLY A 37 5.19 3.91 1.18
N ILE A 38 6.52 3.74 1.30
CA ILE A 38 7.18 2.44 1.08
C ILE A 38 6.64 1.37 2.03
N ALA A 39 6.51 1.69 3.32
CA ALA A 39 5.99 0.76 4.33
C ALA A 39 4.54 0.36 4.02
N VAL A 40 3.70 1.32 3.66
CA VAL A 40 2.30 1.09 3.27
C VAL A 40 2.19 0.20 2.03
N ILE A 41 3.01 0.45 1.00
CA ILE A 41 3.06 -0.42 -0.20
C ILE A 41 3.48 -1.83 0.19
N THR A 42 4.50 -1.97 1.04
CA THR A 42 4.97 -3.28 1.51
C THR A 42 3.87 -4.06 2.25
N ILE A 43 3.10 -3.38 3.10
CA ILE A 43 1.94 -3.97 3.79
C ILE A 43 0.85 -4.36 2.78
N SER A 44 0.59 -3.51 1.78
CA SER A 44 -0.41 -3.81 0.74
C SER A 44 -0.09 -5.11 0.01
N LEU A 45 1.18 -5.37 -0.29
CA LEU A 45 1.64 -6.59 -0.96
C LEU A 45 1.59 -7.82 -0.05
N THR A 46 1.69 -7.65 1.27
CA THR A 46 1.64 -8.76 2.23
C THR A 46 0.25 -9.42 2.29
N ILE A 47 -0.81 -8.65 2.09
CA ILE A 47 -2.20 -9.13 2.17
C ILE A 47 -2.51 -10.19 1.08
N PRO A 48 -2.14 -10.00 -0.21
CA PRO A 48 -2.30 -11.02 -1.24
C PRO A 48 -1.64 -12.36 -0.92
N PHE A 49 -0.40 -12.35 -0.42
CA PHE A 49 0.36 -13.57 -0.17
C PHE A 49 -0.24 -14.41 0.97
N HIS A 50 -0.85 -13.76 1.97
CA HIS A 50 -1.37 -14.46 3.15
C HIS A 50 -2.88 -14.73 3.08
N VAL A 51 -3.65 -13.82 2.47
CA VAL A 51 -5.12 -13.82 2.53
C VAL A 51 -5.76 -14.17 1.18
N LEU A 52 -5.18 -13.75 0.06
CA LEU A 52 -5.73 -14.05 -1.27
C LEU A 52 -5.24 -15.39 -1.86
N LYS A 53 -4.71 -16.30 -1.03
CA LYS A 53 -4.21 -17.64 -1.42
C LYS A 53 -4.97 -18.19 -2.62
N ARG A 54 -4.22 -18.49 -3.69
CA ARG A 54 -4.70 -19.19 -4.88
C ARG A 54 -5.43 -20.43 -4.37
N ILE A 55 -6.74 -20.52 -4.64
CA ILE A 55 -7.41 -21.80 -4.56
C ILE A 55 -6.85 -22.52 -5.78
N GLU A 56 -5.89 -23.42 -5.56
CA GLU A 56 -5.53 -24.40 -6.57
C GLU A 56 -6.83 -25.17 -6.87
N GLY A 57 -7.24 -25.14 -8.13
CA GLY A 57 -8.29 -26.02 -8.64
C GLY A 57 -7.77 -27.42 -8.80
#